data_AF-A0A9P1DH20-F1
#
_entry.id   AF-A0A9P1DH20-F1
#
_cell.length_a   1.000
_cell.length_b   1.000
_cell.length_c   1.000
_cell.angle_alpha   90.00
_cell.angle_beta   90.00
_cell.angle_gamma   90.00
#
_symmetry.space_group_name_H-M   'P 1'
#
loop_
_entity.id
_entity.type
_entity.pdbx_description
1 polymer ?
#
loop_
_entity_poly.entity_id
_entity_poly.type
_entity_poly.pdbx_seq_one_letter_code
_entity_poly.pdbx_strand_id
1 'polypeptide(L)'
;MSHFTRDLAAFLASRTWNEQQIDDFEASREVSRNIVNFIGWDNSTQPLIDFWVVLTMVKVIQDGRDASDIGPQGMGSKPFPALGMGHLVNVNCYQKKYMKLEAATAVKLCQMLHANVDALMMSNESERALQLLQDVQDSFEAALAFLEKTS
;
A
#
# COMPACT_ATOMS: atom_id res chain seq x y z
N MET A 1 5.70 -13.75 8.86
CA MET A 1 5.52 -12.28 8.86
C MET A 1 6.78 -11.67 9.42
N SER A 2 7.36 -10.66 8.75
CA SER A 2 8.62 -10.08 9.24
C SER A 2 8.37 -9.22 10.49
N HIS A 3 9.30 -9.22 11.45
CA HIS A 3 9.25 -8.34 12.62
C HIS A 3 9.07 -6.87 12.19
N PHE A 4 9.84 -6.46 11.17
CA PHE A 4 9.79 -5.14 10.55
C PHE A 4 8.37 -4.66 10.18
N THR A 5 7.54 -5.50 9.53
CA THR A 5 6.17 -5.10 9.13
C THR A 5 5.30 -4.74 10.34
N ARG A 6 5.50 -5.46 11.46
CA ARG A 6 4.76 -5.22 12.70
C ARG A 6 5.25 -3.95 13.39
N ASP A 7 6.56 -3.76 13.44
CA ASP A 7 7.16 -2.59 14.09
C ASP A 7 6.79 -1.29 13.37
N LEU A 8 6.81 -1.30 12.04
CA LEU A 8 6.33 -0.18 11.23
C LEU A 8 4.84 0.09 11.46
N ALA A 9 4.00 -0.94 11.48
CA ALA A 9 2.57 -0.77 11.74
C ALA A 9 2.29 -0.22 13.15
N ALA A 10 2.98 -0.71 14.17
CA ALA A 10 2.87 -0.20 15.53
C ALA A 10 3.32 1.26 15.64
N PHE A 11 4.42 1.62 14.96
CA PHE A 11 4.88 3.00 14.88
C PHE A 11 3.81 3.90 14.27
N LEU A 12 3.26 3.54 13.12
CA LEU A 12 2.23 4.33 12.44
C LEU A 12 0.93 4.41 13.25
N ALA A 13 0.52 3.32 13.91
CA ALA A 13 -0.67 3.29 14.75
C ALA A 13 -0.55 4.14 16.01
N SER A 14 0.67 4.32 16.54
CA SER A 14 0.93 5.16 17.72
C SER A 14 0.76 6.67 17.47
N ARG A 15 0.63 7.08 16.20
CA ARG A 15 0.53 8.48 15.80
C ARG A 15 -0.91 8.96 15.72
N THR A 16 -1.09 10.25 15.94
CA THR A 16 -2.37 10.94 15.72
C THR A 16 -2.47 11.36 14.28
N TRP A 17 -3.48 10.84 13.58
CA TRP A 17 -3.80 11.20 12.20
C TRP A 17 -5.12 11.96 12.18
N ASN A 18 -5.24 12.94 11.28
CA ASN A 18 -6.51 13.62 11.06
C ASN A 18 -7.46 12.76 10.20
N GLU A 19 -8.74 13.16 10.13
CA GLU A 19 -9.77 12.41 9.38
C GLU A 19 -9.38 12.18 7.92
N GLN A 20 -8.86 13.20 7.23
CA GLN A 20 -8.42 13.07 5.84
C GLN A 20 -7.28 12.07 5.68
N GLN A 21 -6.32 12.06 6.60
CA GLN A 21 -5.21 11.10 6.57
C GLN A 21 -5.70 9.67 6.77
N ILE A 22 -6.67 9.47 7.67
CA ILE A 22 -7.30 8.15 7.90
C ILE A 22 -8.02 7.67 6.63
N ASP A 23 -8.75 8.57 5.96
CA ASP A 23 -9.38 8.26 4.67
C ASP A 23 -8.33 7.94 3.60
N ASP A 24 -7.21 8.66 3.56
CA ASP A 24 -6.11 8.39 2.64
C ASP A 24 -5.45 7.03 2.92
N PHE A 25 -5.30 6.62 4.19
CA PHE A 25 -4.86 5.28 4.57
C PHE A 25 -5.80 4.20 4.04
N GLU A 26 -7.11 4.35 4.22
CA GLU A 26 -8.09 3.38 3.75
C GLU A 26 -8.11 3.31 2.22
N ALA A 27 -8.11 4.45 1.53
CA ALA A 27 -8.04 4.51 0.07
C ALA A 27 -6.78 3.84 -0.47
N SER A 28 -5.62 4.11 0.15
CA SER A 28 -4.34 3.53 -0.24
C SER A 28 -4.29 2.02 -0.03
N ARG A 29 -4.82 1.55 1.11
CA ARG A 29 -4.99 0.12 1.41
C ARG A 29 -5.87 -0.53 0.34
N GLU A 30 -6.99 0.06 0.03
CA GLU A 30 -7.93 -0.50 -0.95
C GLU A 30 -7.36 -0.53 -2.37
N VAL A 31 -6.65 0.51 -2.82
CA VAL A 31 -6.04 0.49 -4.15
C VAL A 31 -4.89 -0.50 -4.26
N SER A 32 -4.07 -0.68 -3.21
CA SER A 32 -3.05 -1.76 -3.18
C SER A 32 -3.72 -3.12 -3.40
N ARG A 33 -4.81 -3.38 -2.69
CA ARG A 33 -5.59 -4.63 -2.84
C ARG A 33 -6.16 -4.78 -4.24
N ASN A 34 -6.76 -3.72 -4.77
CA ASN A 34 -7.42 -3.75 -6.08
C ASN A 34 -6.42 -3.98 -7.22
N ILE A 35 -5.27 -3.31 -7.21
CA ILE A 35 -4.20 -3.54 -8.19
C ILE A 35 -3.77 -5.00 -8.13
N VAL A 36 -3.41 -5.47 -6.94
CA VAL A 36 -2.91 -6.83 -6.71
C VAL A 36 -3.93 -7.90 -7.11
N ASN A 37 -5.20 -7.74 -6.76
CA ASN A 37 -6.25 -8.69 -7.14
C ASN A 37 -6.52 -8.67 -8.65
N PHE A 38 -6.22 -7.58 -9.34
CA PHE A 38 -6.37 -7.47 -10.78
C PHE A 38 -5.18 -8.10 -11.54
N ILE A 39 -3.95 -7.88 -11.10
CA ILE A 39 -2.74 -8.30 -11.84
C ILE A 39 -2.01 -9.52 -11.25
N GLY A 40 -2.37 -9.99 -10.06
CA GLY A 40 -1.76 -11.15 -9.43
C GLY A 40 -0.60 -10.82 -8.49
N TRP A 41 -0.02 -11.88 -7.90
CA TRP A 41 1.16 -11.79 -7.02
C TRP A 41 2.43 -12.20 -7.75
N ASP A 42 3.37 -11.28 -7.76
CA ASP A 42 4.74 -11.46 -8.23
C ASP A 42 5.68 -10.50 -7.47
N ASN A 43 6.96 -10.52 -7.82
CA ASN A 43 7.96 -9.66 -7.19
C ASN A 43 7.68 -8.16 -7.41
N SER A 44 6.98 -7.79 -8.49
CA SER A 44 6.66 -6.38 -8.79
C SER A 44 5.51 -5.84 -7.94
N THR A 45 4.67 -6.74 -7.42
CA THR A 45 3.53 -6.40 -6.57
C THR A 45 3.80 -6.61 -5.08
N GLN A 46 4.92 -7.23 -4.73
CA GLN A 46 5.33 -7.47 -3.34
C GLN A 46 5.30 -6.21 -2.47
N PRO A 47 5.79 -5.03 -2.91
CA PRO A 47 5.70 -3.80 -2.11
C PRO A 47 4.25 -3.42 -1.77
N LEU A 48 3.32 -3.54 -2.73
CA LEU A 48 1.90 -3.25 -2.52
C LEU A 48 1.24 -4.22 -1.53
N ILE A 49 1.67 -5.49 -1.54
CA ILE A 49 1.20 -6.51 -0.60
C ILE A 49 1.67 -6.17 0.82
N ASP A 50 2.96 -5.89 0.98
CA ASP A 50 3.53 -5.56 2.29
C ASP A 50 2.92 -4.27 2.83
N PHE A 51 2.70 -3.27 1.98
CA PHE A 51 2.01 -2.03 2.36
C PHE A 51 0.57 -2.27 2.79
N TRP A 52 -0.19 -3.09 2.04
CA TRP A 52 -1.55 -3.46 2.43
C TRP A 52 -1.59 -4.13 3.81
N VAL A 53 -0.62 -5.02 4.10
CA VAL A 53 -0.50 -5.66 5.41
C VAL A 53 -0.23 -4.61 6.49
N VAL A 54 0.74 -3.72 6.29
CA VAL A 54 1.06 -2.63 7.24
C VAL A 54 -0.18 -1.80 7.54
N LEU A 55 -0.89 -1.32 6.52
CA LEU A 55 -2.06 -0.46 6.72
C LEU A 55 -3.23 -1.20 7.38
N THR A 56 -3.41 -2.48 7.07
CA THR A 56 -4.40 -3.32 7.74
C THR A 56 -4.05 -3.52 9.22
N MET A 57 -2.77 -3.73 9.54
CA MET A 57 -2.31 -3.81 10.92
C MET A 57 -2.52 -2.49 11.67
N VAL A 58 -2.20 -1.35 11.06
CA VAL A 58 -2.43 -0.02 11.66
C VAL A 58 -3.88 0.13 12.10
N LYS A 59 -4.83 -0.18 11.20
CA LYS A 59 -6.27 -0.13 11.49
C LYS A 59 -6.66 -1.04 12.65
N VAL A 60 -6.21 -2.30 12.63
CA VAL A 60 -6.53 -3.28 13.68
C VAL A 60 -5.98 -2.86 15.04
N ILE A 61 -4.76 -2.31 15.08
CA ILE A 61 -4.13 -1.80 16.31
C ILE A 61 -4.90 -0.59 16.84
N GLN A 62 -5.29 0.34 15.97
CA GLN A 62 -6.08 1.52 16.35
C GLN A 62 -7.47 1.15 16.89
N ASP A 63 -8.07 0.07 16.40
CA ASP A 63 -9.30 -0.50 16.93
C ASP A 63 -9.11 -1.21 18.29
N GLY A 64 -7.88 -1.26 18.84
CA GLY A 64 -7.56 -1.91 20.11
C GLY A 64 -7.51 -3.45 20.02
N ARG A 65 -7.26 -4.00 18.83
CA ARG A 65 -7.23 -5.45 18.58
C ARG A 65 -5.82 -5.95 18.28
N ASP A 66 -5.59 -7.25 18.49
CA ASP A 66 -4.33 -7.88 18.11
C ASP A 66 -4.23 -8.05 16.59
N ALA A 67 -3.14 -7.53 16.01
CA ALA A 67 -2.84 -7.58 14.59
C ALA A 67 -1.81 -8.66 14.22
N SER A 68 -1.42 -9.52 15.17
CA SER A 68 -0.37 -10.53 14.99
C SER A 68 -0.63 -11.53 13.85
N ASP A 69 -1.90 -11.80 13.55
CA ASP A 69 -2.37 -12.75 12.52
C ASP A 69 -2.67 -12.09 11.15
N ILE A 70 -2.47 -10.78 11.00
CA ILE A 70 -2.75 -10.07 9.74
C ILE A 70 -1.70 -10.40 8.69
N GLY A 71 -2.02 -11.33 7.80
CA GLY A 71 -1.20 -11.71 6.66
C GLY A 71 -1.81 -11.31 5.32
N PRO A 72 -1.03 -11.45 4.23
CA PRO A 72 -1.48 -11.08 2.88
C PRO A 72 -2.63 -11.96 2.35
N GLN A 73 -2.94 -13.05 3.06
CA GLN A 73 -4.03 -13.97 2.73
C GLN A 73 -5.40 -13.29 2.79
N GLY A 74 -5.53 -12.19 3.55
CA GLY A 74 -6.75 -11.41 3.66
C GLY A 74 -7.04 -10.47 2.47
N MET A 75 -6.14 -10.37 1.49
CA MET A 75 -6.32 -9.49 0.31
C MET A 75 -7.40 -10.00 -0.65
N GLY A 76 -7.73 -11.29 -0.61
CA GLY A 76 -8.74 -11.91 -1.47
C GLY A 76 -8.15 -12.68 -2.66
N SER A 77 -9.01 -12.92 -3.65
CA SER A 77 -8.68 -13.71 -4.85
C SER A 77 -7.90 -12.88 -5.86
N LYS A 78 -6.92 -13.52 -6.48
CA LYS A 78 -5.97 -12.92 -7.42
C LYS A 78 -5.70 -13.91 -8.57
N PRO A 79 -5.36 -13.44 -9.78
CA PRO A 79 -5.05 -14.34 -10.88
C PRO A 79 -3.78 -15.13 -10.59
N PHE A 80 -3.79 -16.40 -11.02
CA PHE A 80 -2.63 -17.29 -11.01
C PHE A 80 -2.57 -18.01 -12.37
N PRO A 81 -1.50 -17.82 -13.16
CA PRO A 81 -0.30 -17.04 -12.87
C PRO A 81 -0.57 -15.52 -12.80
N ALA A 82 0.38 -14.76 -12.24
CA ALA A 82 0.33 -13.31 -12.26
C ALA A 82 0.39 -12.76 -13.69
N LEU A 83 -0.43 -11.75 -13.95
CA LEU A 83 -0.54 -11.05 -15.22
C LEU A 83 0.47 -9.88 -15.31
N GLY A 84 0.85 -9.30 -14.17
CA GLY A 84 1.82 -8.22 -14.06
C GLY A 84 1.27 -6.83 -14.39
N MET A 85 2.02 -5.78 -14.03
CA MET A 85 1.57 -4.37 -14.04
C MET A 85 1.06 -3.89 -15.41
N GLY A 86 1.63 -4.41 -16.50
CA GLY A 86 1.20 -4.07 -17.87
C GLY A 86 -0.26 -4.40 -18.17
N HIS A 87 -0.89 -5.34 -17.44
CA HIS A 87 -2.29 -5.68 -17.64
C HIS A 87 -3.27 -4.62 -17.13
N LEU A 88 -2.82 -3.64 -16.31
CA LEU A 88 -3.67 -2.55 -15.85
C LEU A 88 -4.28 -1.70 -16.98
N VAL A 89 -3.71 -1.76 -18.18
CA VAL A 89 -4.29 -1.11 -19.37
C VAL A 89 -5.69 -1.63 -19.70
N ASN A 90 -6.02 -2.86 -19.28
CA ASN A 90 -7.28 -3.57 -19.54
C ASN A 90 -8.35 -3.35 -18.46
N VAL A 91 -8.05 -2.57 -17.41
CA VAL A 91 -9.05 -2.21 -16.39
C VAL A 91 -10.17 -1.42 -17.06
N ASN A 92 -11.43 -1.77 -16.75
CA ASN A 92 -12.58 -1.08 -17.35
C ASN A 92 -12.62 0.41 -16.95
N CYS A 93 -13.30 1.23 -17.73
CA CYS A 93 -13.26 2.69 -17.59
C CYS A 93 -13.70 3.20 -16.21
N TYR A 94 -14.69 2.57 -15.58
CA TYR A 94 -15.18 2.94 -14.26
C TYR A 94 -14.16 2.61 -13.18
N GLN A 95 -13.66 1.36 -13.15
CA GLN A 95 -12.61 0.94 -12.21
C GLN A 95 -11.34 1.77 -12.38
N LYS A 96 -10.94 2.04 -13.62
CA LYS A 96 -9.77 2.84 -13.95
C LYS A 96 -9.87 4.25 -13.38
N LYS A 97 -11.04 4.89 -13.43
CA LYS A 97 -11.25 6.23 -12.86
C LYS A 97 -10.97 6.24 -11.35
N TYR A 98 -11.52 5.29 -10.60
CA TYR A 98 -11.33 5.21 -9.15
C TYR A 98 -9.90 4.81 -8.78
N MET A 99 -9.34 3.78 -9.44
CA MET A 99 -7.96 3.35 -9.20
C MET A 99 -6.94 4.45 -9.47
N LYS A 100 -7.16 5.32 -10.48
CA LYS A 100 -6.30 6.49 -10.71
C LYS A 100 -6.33 7.47 -9.55
N LEU A 101 -7.53 7.82 -9.06
CA LEU A 101 -7.69 8.75 -7.96
C LEU A 101 -7.05 8.21 -6.68
N GLU A 102 -7.34 6.95 -6.34
CA GLU A 102 -6.82 6.31 -5.14
C GLU A 102 -5.31 6.06 -5.22
N ALA A 103 -4.76 5.68 -6.38
CA ALA A 103 -3.32 5.54 -6.56
C ALA A 103 -2.60 6.89 -6.44
N ALA A 104 -3.18 7.98 -6.96
CA ALA A 104 -2.61 9.32 -6.78
C ALA A 104 -2.65 9.76 -5.30
N THR A 105 -3.70 9.41 -4.56
CA THR A 105 -3.75 9.58 -3.10
C THR A 105 -2.66 8.76 -2.41
N ALA A 106 -2.47 7.51 -2.82
CA ALA A 106 -1.47 6.63 -2.22
C ALA A 106 -0.03 7.12 -2.44
N VAL A 107 0.29 7.67 -3.62
CA VAL A 107 1.59 8.34 -3.87
C VAL A 107 1.82 9.49 -2.88
N LYS A 108 0.82 10.35 -2.67
CA LYS A 108 0.91 11.45 -1.70
C LYS A 108 1.05 10.95 -0.27
N LEU A 109 0.33 9.90 0.09
CA LEU A 109 0.44 9.26 1.40
C LEU A 109 1.86 8.72 1.61
N CYS A 110 2.45 8.02 0.63
CA CYS A 110 3.83 7.54 0.73
C CYS A 110 4.83 8.68 0.94
N GLN A 111 4.70 9.78 0.20
CA GLN A 111 5.56 10.96 0.36
C GLN A 111 5.44 11.57 1.78
N MET A 112 4.21 11.68 2.28
CA MET A 112 3.95 12.16 3.64
C MET A 112 4.54 11.22 4.70
N LEU A 113 4.36 9.91 4.54
CA LEU A 113 4.91 8.90 5.44
C LEU A 113 6.44 8.90 5.40
N HIS A 114 7.04 9.04 4.22
CA HIS A 114 8.49 9.10 4.04
C HIS A 114 9.07 10.27 4.83
N ALA A 115 8.48 11.46 4.72
CA ALA A 115 8.89 12.64 5.50
C ALA A 115 8.73 12.45 7.02
N ASN A 116 7.69 11.73 7.47
CA ASN A 116 7.45 11.47 8.88
C ASN A 116 8.38 10.38 9.45
N VAL A 117 8.65 9.32 8.70
CA VAL A 117 9.55 8.25 9.11
C VAL A 117 10.99 8.78 9.23
N ASP A 118 11.45 9.53 8.22
CA ASP A 118 12.78 10.16 8.20
C ASP A 118 12.99 11.10 9.40
N ALA A 119 11.97 11.89 9.75
CA ALA A 119 12.05 12.84 10.85
C ALA A 119 12.06 12.20 12.26
N LEU A 120 11.64 10.94 12.41
CA LEU A 120 11.28 10.34 13.70
C LEU A 120 12.05 9.06 14.04
N MET A 121 12.80 8.50 13.10
CA MET A 121 13.52 7.22 13.26
C MET A 121 14.98 7.40 12.82
N MET A 122 15.93 7.21 13.74
CA MET A 122 17.39 7.29 13.50
C MET A 122 18.07 5.90 13.54
N SER A 123 17.34 4.82 13.26
CA SER A 123 17.84 3.43 13.33
C SER A 123 17.88 2.75 11.94
N ASN A 124 18.51 1.57 11.84
CA ASN A 124 18.51 0.76 10.61
C ASN A 124 17.10 0.35 10.14
N GLU A 125 16.09 0.41 11.01
CA GLU A 125 14.70 0.10 10.66
C GLU A 125 14.03 1.24 9.88
N SER A 126 14.50 2.48 10.07
CA SER A 126 14.10 3.65 9.28
C SER A 126 14.49 3.48 7.82
N GLU A 127 15.71 3.03 7.52
CA GLU A 127 16.15 2.82 6.14
C GLU A 127 15.28 1.77 5.43
N ARG A 128 14.94 0.65 6.09
CA ARG A 128 14.01 -0.34 5.53
C ARG A 128 12.60 0.21 5.35
N ALA A 129 12.12 1.05 6.27
CA ALA A 129 10.80 1.68 6.16
C ALA A 129 10.75 2.65 4.98
N LEU A 130 11.77 3.50 4.84
CA LEU A 130 11.90 4.43 3.72
C LEU A 130 12.00 3.68 2.38
N GLN A 131 12.79 2.61 2.32
CA GLN A 131 12.88 1.78 1.11
C GLN A 131 11.54 1.14 0.75
N LEU A 132 10.80 0.56 1.72
CA LEU A 132 9.48 0.02 1.46
C LEU A 132 8.54 1.11 0.92
N LEU A 133 8.52 2.29 1.54
CA LEU A 133 7.65 3.39 1.11
C LEU A 133 8.02 3.88 -0.31
N GLN A 134 9.31 3.91 -0.64
CA GLN A 134 9.78 4.23 -1.99
C GLN A 134 9.34 3.16 -3.01
N ASP A 135 9.55 1.87 -2.71
CA ASP A 135 9.15 0.77 -3.59
C ASP A 135 7.63 0.76 -3.84
N VAL A 136 6.84 1.11 -2.83
CA VAL A 136 5.39 1.26 -2.91
C VAL A 136 5.01 2.47 -3.77
N GLN A 137 5.68 3.61 -3.57
CA GLN A 137 5.47 4.80 -4.39
C GLN A 137 5.76 4.48 -5.87
N ASP A 138 6.89 3.86 -6.17
CA ASP A 138 7.29 3.45 -7.52
C ASP A 138 6.25 2.51 -8.14
N SER A 139 5.71 1.58 -7.34
CA SER A 139 4.65 0.67 -7.78
C SER A 139 3.36 1.40 -8.14
N PHE A 140 2.96 2.41 -7.36
CA PHE A 140 1.78 3.23 -7.66
C PHE A 140 2.01 4.15 -8.87
N GLU A 141 3.18 4.76 -9.00
CA GLU A 141 3.54 5.58 -10.16
C GLU A 141 3.56 4.74 -11.44
N ALA A 142 4.11 3.52 -11.39
CA ALA A 142 4.04 2.57 -12.48
C ALA A 142 2.59 2.21 -12.83
N ALA A 143 1.76 1.93 -11.82
CA ALA A 143 0.33 1.63 -12.01
C ALA A 143 -0.40 2.81 -12.68
N LEU A 144 -0.17 4.04 -12.23
CA LEU A 144 -0.72 5.26 -12.83
C LEU A 144 -0.32 5.38 -14.30
N ALA A 145 0.96 5.19 -14.62
CA ALA A 145 1.46 5.25 -16.00
C ALA A 145 0.74 4.24 -16.93
N PHE A 146 0.38 3.05 -16.45
CA PHE A 146 -0.41 2.10 -17.25
C PHE A 146 -1.90 2.46 -17.30
N LEU A 147 -2.46 2.95 -16.21
CA LEU A 147 -3.85 3.41 -16.18
C LEU A 147 -4.05 4.62 -17.11
N GLU A 148 -3.03 5.43 -17.39
CA GLU A 148 -3.09 6.57 -18.30
C GLU A 148 -3.01 6.22 -19.79
N LYS A 149 -2.40 5.09 -20.16
CA LYS A 149 -2.12 4.72 -21.57
C LYS A 149 -3.32 4.45 -22.49
N THR A 150 -4.57 4.55 -22.01
CA THR A 150 -5.77 4.28 -22.84
C THR A 150 -6.92 5.27 -22.61
N SER A 151 -6.61 6.54 -22.37
CA SER A 151 -7.58 7.64 -22.50
C SER A 151 -7.58 8.25 -23.89
#